data_AF-A9A4Q2-F1
#
_entry.id   AF-A9A4Q2-F1
#
_cell.length_a   1.000
_cell.length_b   1.000
_cell.length_c   1.000
_cell.angle_alpha   90.00
_cell.angle_beta   90.00
_cell.angle_gamma   90.00
#
_symmetry.space_group_name_H-M   'P 1'
#
loop_
_entity.id
_entity.type
_entity.pdbx_description
1 polymer ?
#
loop_
_entity_poly.entity_id
_entity_poly.type
_entity_poly.pdbx_seq_one_letter_code
_entity_poly.pdbx_strand_id
1 'polypeptide(L)'
;MMTPVTVYSDSHVQTEMTFEQIMAIDVHENSVVVYAQTEIPVVCEVEYALNGDGFSNSMIVSHDSVPHTGHIVKIPELLLNTEYEYRYIGEISEEKITSEISSFTTI
;
A
#
# COMPACT_ATOMS: atom_id res chain seq x y z
N MET A 1 16.68 -35.98 -32.84
CA MET A 1 17.58 -35.02 -32.18
C MET A 1 16.83 -33.71 -32.11
N MET A 2 16.37 -33.29 -30.93
CA MET A 2 15.65 -32.01 -30.75
C MET A 2 16.68 -30.97 -30.31
N THR A 3 16.84 -29.91 -31.10
CA THR A 3 17.60 -28.72 -30.71
C THR A 3 16.78 -27.92 -29.70
N PRO A 4 17.35 -27.53 -28.55
CA PRO A 4 16.67 -26.61 -27.66
C PRO A 4 16.62 -25.22 -28.31
N VAL A 5 15.41 -24.70 -28.49
CA VAL A 5 15.20 -23.28 -28.83
C VAL A 5 15.46 -22.49 -27.55
N THR A 6 16.57 -21.75 -27.54
CA THR A 6 16.83 -20.75 -26.50
C THR A 6 15.99 -19.52 -26.85
N VAL A 7 14.95 -19.27 -26.07
CA VAL A 7 14.20 -18.01 -26.13
C VAL A 7 15.01 -17.00 -25.32
N TYR A 8 15.65 -16.06 -26.01
CA TYR A 8 16.18 -14.86 -25.38
C TYR A 8 15.00 -13.90 -25.23
N SER A 9 14.44 -13.78 -24.02
CA SER A 9 13.52 -12.68 -23.74
C SER A 9 14.34 -11.43 -23.49
N ASP A 10 14.15 -10.43 -24.36
CA ASP A 10 14.64 -9.07 -24.19
C ASP A 10 14.39 -8.61 -22.75
N SER A 11 15.44 -8.08 -22.14
CA SER A 11 15.49 -7.47 -20.82
C SER A 11 14.51 -6.29 -20.72
N HIS A 12 13.23 -6.58 -20.55
CA HIS A 12 12.35 -5.72 -19.79
C HIS A 12 12.73 -5.98 -18.35
N VAL A 13 13.50 -5.08 -17.75
CA VAL A 13 13.46 -4.95 -16.30
C VAL A 13 12.02 -4.59 -16.00
N GLN A 14 11.19 -5.59 -15.71
CA GLN A 14 9.92 -5.35 -15.04
C GLN A 14 10.33 -4.76 -13.71
N THR A 15 10.33 -3.43 -13.61
CA THR A 15 10.51 -2.77 -12.33
C THR A 15 9.34 -3.24 -11.49
N GLU A 16 9.59 -4.21 -10.61
CA GLU A 16 8.61 -4.60 -9.60
C GLU A 16 8.32 -3.35 -8.77
N MET A 17 7.06 -2.91 -8.77
CA MET A 17 6.68 -1.78 -7.94
C MET A 17 6.65 -2.22 -6.49
N THR A 18 7.34 -1.49 -5.64
CA THR A 18 7.34 -1.65 -4.20
C THR A 18 6.91 -0.36 -3.53
N PHE A 19 6.26 -0.51 -2.37
CA PHE A 19 6.05 0.60 -1.45
C PHE A 19 7.20 0.67 -0.46
N GLU A 20 7.76 1.86 -0.31
CA GLU A 20 8.85 2.17 0.60
C GLU A 20 8.45 3.26 1.60
N GLN A 21 9.25 3.43 2.65
CA GLN A 21 9.07 4.49 3.65
C GLN A 21 7.66 4.49 4.28
N ILE A 22 7.11 3.30 4.53
CA ILE A 22 5.78 3.10 5.10
C ILE A 22 5.79 3.53 6.56
N MET A 23 5.02 4.56 6.92
CA MET A 23 4.95 5.05 8.29
C MET A 23 3.67 5.87 8.56
N ALA A 24 3.22 5.84 9.82
CA ALA A 24 2.26 6.80 10.35
C ALA A 24 2.98 8.09 10.77
N ILE A 25 2.57 9.24 10.22
CA ILE A 25 3.27 10.53 10.40
C ILE A 25 2.51 11.54 11.26
N ASP A 26 1.20 11.38 11.44
CA ASP A 26 0.37 12.27 12.26
C ASP A 26 -0.80 11.48 12.86
N VAL A 27 -0.64 11.05 14.11
CA VAL A 27 -1.58 10.15 14.81
C VAL A 27 -2.39 10.95 15.82
N HIS A 28 -3.71 10.80 15.76
CA HIS A 28 -4.68 11.48 16.63
C HIS A 28 -5.67 10.48 17.26
N GLU A 29 -6.53 10.97 18.15
CA GLU A 29 -7.58 10.20 18.84
C GLU A 29 -8.52 9.44 17.89
N ASN A 30 -8.80 10.00 16.72
CA ASN A 30 -9.79 9.47 15.78
C ASN A 30 -9.32 9.43 14.32
N SER A 31 -8.04 9.68 14.07
CA SER A 31 -7.50 9.63 12.72
C SER A 31 -5.99 9.43 12.72
N VAL A 32 -5.47 8.95 11.59
CA VAL A 32 -4.04 8.95 11.32
C VAL A 32 -3.77 9.46 9.91
N VAL A 33 -2.64 10.13 9.72
CA VAL A 33 -2.05 10.32 8.40
C VAL A 33 -0.92 9.32 8.23
N VAL A 34 -1.01 8.52 7.17
CA VAL A 34 0.03 7.55 6.79
C VAL A 34 0.72 8.03 5.52
N TYR A 35 1.98 7.63 5.39
CA TYR A 35 2.84 7.95 4.27
C TYR A 35 3.51 6.71 3.68
N ALA A 36 3.70 6.71 2.36
CA ALA A 36 4.56 5.79 1.64
C ALA A 36 5.07 6.42 0.33
N GLN A 37 6.11 5.83 -0.25
CA GLN A 37 6.62 6.17 -1.58
C GLN A 37 6.66 4.96 -2.52
N THR A 38 6.61 5.21 -3.82
CA THR A 38 6.85 4.23 -4.88
C THR A 38 7.84 4.80 -5.90
N GLU A 39 8.65 3.95 -6.53
CA GLU A 39 9.62 4.40 -7.55
C GLU A 39 8.93 4.89 -8.84
N ILE A 40 7.72 4.39 -9.11
CA ILE A 40 6.91 4.77 -10.27
C ILE A 40 5.55 5.34 -9.83
N PRO A 41 4.92 6.21 -10.64
CA PRO A 41 3.62 6.78 -10.31
C PRO A 41 2.52 5.70 -10.31
N VAL A 42 1.73 5.63 -9.23
CA VAL A 42 0.61 4.69 -9.08
C VAL A 42 -0.61 5.36 -8.45
N VAL A 43 -1.80 4.85 -8.74
CA VAL A 43 -3.00 5.17 -7.96
C VAL A 43 -2.97 4.31 -6.70
N CYS A 44 -3.26 4.92 -5.56
CA CYS A 44 -3.07 4.27 -4.27
C CYS A 44 -4.31 4.29 -3.40
N GLU A 45 -4.56 3.16 -2.76
CA GLU A 45 -5.53 3.00 -1.68
C GLU A 45 -4.79 2.55 -0.42
N VAL A 46 -5.37 2.80 0.74
CA VAL A 46 -4.93 2.25 2.02
C VAL A 46 -6.03 1.36 2.56
N GLU A 47 -5.68 0.12 2.82
CA GLU A 47 -6.53 -0.83 3.51
C GLU A 47 -6.09 -0.91 4.98
N TYR A 48 -7.03 -0.90 5.91
CA TYR A 48 -6.76 -0.93 7.34
C TYR A 48 -7.77 -1.77 8.11
N ALA A 49 -7.35 -2.33 9.24
CA ALA A 49 -8.18 -3.16 10.12
C ALA A 49 -7.73 -3.00 11.57
N LEU A 50 -8.59 -3.41 12.52
CA LEU A 50 -8.15 -3.57 13.91
C LEU A 50 -7.05 -4.62 14.00
N ASN A 51 -6.05 -4.39 14.84
CA ASN A 51 -4.97 -5.35 15.00
C ASN A 51 -5.53 -6.71 15.48
N GLY A 52 -5.19 -7.78 14.74
CA GLY A 52 -5.64 -9.14 15.03
C GLY A 52 -6.97 -9.57 14.42
N ASP A 53 -7.77 -8.65 13.86
CA ASP A 53 -8.98 -9.00 13.10
C ASP A 53 -8.66 -9.56 11.70
N GLY A 54 -7.45 -9.25 11.22
CA GLY A 54 -7.00 -9.54 9.87
C GLY A 54 -7.72 -8.71 8.80
N PHE A 55 -7.21 -8.78 7.58
CA PHE A 55 -7.71 -8.00 6.44
C PHE A 55 -9.00 -8.56 5.81
N SER A 56 -9.70 -9.48 6.46
CA SER A 56 -11.03 -9.96 5.99
C SER A 56 -12.17 -9.03 6.40
N ASN A 57 -11.98 -8.24 7.46
CA ASN A 57 -12.92 -7.22 7.94
C ASN A 57 -12.32 -5.81 7.81
N SER A 58 -11.44 -5.61 6.84
CA SER A 58 -10.77 -4.35 6.60
C SER A 58 -11.71 -3.29 6.02
N MET A 59 -11.26 -2.04 6.13
CA MET A 59 -11.82 -0.88 5.46
C MET A 59 -10.80 -0.34 4.47
N ILE A 60 -11.27 0.25 3.38
CA ILE A 60 -10.42 0.86 2.35
C ILE A 60 -10.68 2.37 2.33
N VAL A 61 -9.60 3.15 2.32
CA VAL A 61 -9.62 4.59 2.05
C VAL A 61 -8.74 4.88 0.85
N SER A 62 -9.29 5.56 -0.16
CA SER A 62 -8.55 5.96 -1.35
C SER A 62 -8.17 7.45 -1.25
N HIS A 63 -6.98 7.79 -1.73
CA HIS A 63 -6.56 9.17 -1.92
C HIS A 63 -6.04 9.34 -3.34
N ASP A 64 -6.56 10.36 -4.03
CA ASP A 64 -6.21 10.75 -5.40
C ASP A 64 -6.34 9.66 -6.49
N SER A 65 -7.15 9.96 -7.49
CA SER A 65 -7.27 9.11 -8.70
C SER A 65 -6.15 9.33 -9.72
N VAL A 66 -5.20 10.23 -9.42
CA VAL A 66 -4.10 10.58 -10.31
C VAL A 66 -2.83 9.86 -9.84
N PRO A 67 -2.18 9.07 -10.72
CA PRO A 67 -0.95 8.37 -10.35
C PRO A 67 0.17 9.32 -9.89
N HIS A 68 0.77 9.01 -8.74
CA HIS A 68 1.93 9.74 -8.19
C HIS A 68 2.86 8.81 -7.41
N THR A 69 4.06 9.29 -7.07
CA THR A 69 5.09 8.51 -6.36
C THR A 69 5.07 8.69 -4.85
N GLY A 70 4.44 9.75 -4.34
CA GLY A 70 4.35 10.03 -2.91
C GLY A 70 2.89 9.95 -2.46
N HIS A 71 2.62 9.07 -1.49
CA HIS A 71 1.28 8.74 -1.04
C HIS A 71 1.10 9.23 0.38
N ILE A 72 0.21 10.21 0.59
CA ILE A 72 -0.18 10.71 1.91
C ILE A 72 -1.67 10.48 2.06
N VAL A 73 -2.08 9.61 2.97
CA VAL A 73 -3.48 9.22 3.12
C VAL A 73 -3.94 9.44 4.55
N LYS A 74 -5.07 10.13 4.71
CA LYS A 74 -5.73 10.28 6.00
C LYS A 74 -6.76 9.18 6.20
N ILE A 75 -6.59 8.38 7.25
CA ILE A 75 -7.57 7.40 7.71
C ILE A 75 -8.42 8.06 8.81
N PRO A 76 -9.72 8.31 8.58
CA PRO A 76 -10.60 8.96 9.55
C PRO A 76 -11.38 7.95 10.42
N GLU A 77 -12.20 8.47 11.34
CA GLU A 77 -13.23 7.71 12.09
C GLU A 77 -12.69 6.52 12.93
N LEU A 78 -11.46 6.66 13.42
CA LEU A 78 -10.82 5.64 14.26
C LEU A 78 -11.29 5.73 15.71
N LEU A 79 -11.13 4.61 16.43
CA LEU A 79 -11.39 4.52 17.85
C LEU A 79 -10.17 5.00 18.65
N LEU A 80 -10.41 5.66 19.77
CA LEU A 80 -9.40 6.16 20.71
C LEU A 80 -8.60 5.01 21.35
N ASN A 81 -7.30 5.21 21.58
CA ASN A 81 -6.40 4.25 22.25
C ASN A 81 -6.49 2.82 21.66
N THR A 82 -6.61 2.72 20.35
CA THR A 82 -6.87 1.48 19.63
C THR A 82 -5.75 1.22 18.62
N GLU A 83 -5.28 -0.03 18.56
CA GLU A 83 -4.25 -0.46 17.63
C GLU A 83 -4.86 -0.93 16.31
N TYR A 84 -4.30 -0.45 15.21
CA TYR A 84 -4.69 -0.77 13.85
C TYR A 84 -3.50 -1.28 13.05
N GLU A 85 -3.77 -2.17 12.11
CA GLU A 85 -2.86 -2.56 11.04
C GLU A 85 -3.32 -1.92 9.73
N TYR A 86 -2.38 -1.58 8.85
CA TYR A 86 -2.65 -1.01 7.54
C TYR A 86 -1.63 -1.46 6.50
N ARG A 87 -2.04 -1.44 5.23
CA ARG A 87 -1.18 -1.64 4.07
C ARG A 87 -1.66 -0.78 2.91
N TYR A 88 -0.74 -0.45 2.01
CA TYR A 88 -1.05 0.22 0.76
C TYR A 88 -1.43 -0.79 -0.32
N ILE A 89 -2.36 -0.41 -1.18
CA ILE A 89 -2.74 -1.10 -2.40
C ILE A 89 -2.47 -0.14 -3.57
N GLY A 90 -1.50 -0.49 -4.40
CA GLY A 90 -1.21 0.24 -5.63
C GLY A 90 -1.77 -0.51 -6.84
N GLU A 91 -2.24 0.23 -7.84
CA GLU A 91 -2.69 -0.34 -9.12
C GLU A 91 -1.80 0.13 -10.27
N ILE A 92 -1.26 -0.82 -11.03
CA ILE A 92 -0.49 -0.59 -12.26
C ILE A 92 -1.02 -1.52 -13.34
N SER A 93 -1.46 -0.96 -14.47
CA SER A 93 -1.88 -1.74 -15.64
C SER A 93 -2.86 -2.87 -15.29
N GLU A 94 -3.84 -2.58 -14.43
CA GLU A 94 -4.86 -3.52 -13.92
C GLU A 94 -4.37 -4.58 -12.93
N GLU A 95 -3.06 -4.59 -12.59
CA GLU A 95 -2.51 -5.42 -11.52
C GLU A 95 -2.49 -4.66 -10.19
N LYS A 96 -2.96 -5.32 -9.12
CA LYS A 96 -2.90 -4.80 -7.76
C LYS A 96 -1.69 -5.36 -7.03
N ILE A 97 -0.94 -4.47 -6.40
CA ILE A 97 0.23 -4.80 -5.57
C ILE A 97 -0.01 -4.24 -4.18
N THR A 98 0.27 -5.05 -3.16
CA THR A 98 0.15 -4.65 -1.75
C THR A 98 1.51 -4.42 -1.14
N SER A 99 1.62 -3.42 -0.27
CA SER A 99 2.79 -3.23 0.59
C SER A 99 2.90 -4.28 1.70
N GLU A 100 4.02 -4.26 2.43
CA GLU A 100 4.08 -4.88 3.76
C GLU A 100 3.07 -4.23 4.72
N ILE A 101 2.67 -4.98 5.73
CA ILE A 101 1.75 -4.52 6.78
C ILE A 101 2.54 -3.68 7.79
N SER A 102 1.97 -2.54 8.17
CA SER A 102 2.47 -1.68 9.25
C SER A 102 1.36 -1.46 10.27
N SER A 103 1.70 -0.96 11.45
CA SER A 103 0.73 -0.71 12.52
C SER A 103 0.92 0.66 13.16
N PHE A 104 -0.14 1.14 13.82
CA PHE A 104 -0.12 2.33 14.65
C PHE A 104 -1.16 2.21 15.77
N THR A 105 -1.03 3.03 16.81
CA THR A 105 -2.00 3.12 17.91
C THR A 105 -2.48 4.55 18.03
N THR A 106 -3.78 4.79 17.98
CA THR A 106 -4.36 6.12 18.20
C THR A 106 -4.05 6.63 19.62
N ILE A 107 -3.88 7.95 19.76
CA ILE A 107 -3.49 8.60 21.03
C ILE A 107 -4.68 9.20 21.76
#